data_AF-A0A1F6XM76-F1
#
_entry.id   AF-A0A1F6XM76-F1
#
_cell.length_a   1.000
_cell.length_b   1.000
_cell.length_c   1.000
_cell.angle_alpha   90.00
_cell.angle_beta   90.00
_cell.angle_gamma   90.00
#
_symmetry.space_group_name_H-M   'P 1'
#
loop_
_entity.id
_entity.type
_entity.pdbx_description
1 polymer ?
#
loop_
_entity_poly.entity_id
_entity_poly.type
_entity_poly.pdbx_seq_one_letter_code
_entity_poly.pdbx_strand_id
1 'polypeptide(L)'
;MEELGLRVKQRRGAMGIREAAQEAGVSPATLSRVEGGKQPDLSTFEKLCKWLDVDPNTLLGVKKSSPAKNLEFGDATGQVFAHFRAKKIMSSATASHLAKLIEAMNREL
;
A
#
# COMPACT_ATOMS: atom_id res chain seq x y z
N MET A 1 8.35 -6.84 7.96
CA MET A 1 7.80 -5.80 8.85
C MET A 1 8.71 -5.40 9.99
N GLU A 2 9.74 -6.18 10.30
CA GLU A 2 10.74 -5.84 11.32
C GLU A 2 11.39 -4.46 11.07
N GLU A 3 11.67 -4.11 9.81
CA GLU A 3 12.19 -2.78 9.45
C GLU A 3 11.23 -1.64 9.79
N LEU A 4 9.92 -1.80 9.58
CA LEU A 4 8.93 -0.79 9.97
C LEU A 4 8.95 -0.60 11.50
N GLY A 5 8.94 -1.70 12.25
CA GLY A 5 8.99 -1.66 13.71
C GLY A 5 10.24 -0.94 14.24
N LEU A 6 11.40 -1.19 13.64
CA LEU A 6 12.64 -0.50 13.96
C LEU A 6 12.56 1.00 13.68
N ARG A 7 12.06 1.42 12.51
CA ARG A 7 11.91 2.84 12.18
C ARG A 7 10.92 3.55 13.11
N VAL A 8 9.81 2.90 13.45
CA VAL A 8 8.84 3.39 14.44
C VAL A 8 9.52 3.63 15.79
N LYS A 9 10.28 2.63 16.27
CA LYS A 9 10.99 2.72 17.54
C LYS A 9 12.07 3.81 17.54
N GLN A 10 12.80 3.97 16.44
CA GLN A 10 13.78 5.04 16.26
C GLN A 10 13.13 6.43 16.29
N ARG A 11 12.03 6.61 15.56
CA ARG A 11 11.32 7.89 15.53
C ARG A 11 10.67 8.25 16.87
N ARG A 12 10.12 7.25 17.59
CA ARG A 12 9.62 7.46 18.95
C ARG A 12 10.74 7.92 19.89
N GLY A 13 11.94 7.35 19.78
CA GLY A 13 13.08 7.73 20.62
C GLY A 13 12.75 7.66 22.11
N ALA A 14 12.84 8.81 22.79
CA ALA A 14 12.55 8.95 24.22
C ALA A 14 11.05 9.18 24.53
N MET A 15 10.19 9.41 23.53
CA MET A 15 8.77 9.65 23.75
C MET A 15 8.09 8.42 24.36
N GLY A 16 7.08 8.69 25.20
CA GLY A 16 6.22 7.64 25.72
C GLY A 16 5.39 6.99 24.61
N ILE A 17 5.12 5.68 24.75
CA ILE A 17 4.34 4.92 23.75
C ILE A 17 2.96 5.54 23.47
N ARG A 18 2.34 6.17 24.48
CA ARG A 18 1.01 6.79 24.37
C ARG A 18 1.06 8.10 23.57
N GLU A 19 2.05 8.93 23.85
CA GLU A 19 2.29 10.20 23.16
C GLU A 19 2.61 9.98 21.68
N ALA A 20 3.54 9.06 21.39
CA ALA A 20 3.88 8.71 20.02
C ALA A 20 2.69 8.07 19.26
N ALA A 21 1.88 7.25 19.93
CA ALA A 21 0.69 6.68 19.30
C ALA A 21 -0.35 7.74 18.96
N GLN A 22 -0.49 8.75 19.82
CA GLN A 22 -1.37 9.89 19.57
C GLN A 22 -0.91 10.69 18.35
N GLU A 23 0.39 11.01 18.25
CA GLU A 23 0.94 11.68 17.06
C GLU A 23 0.78 10.86 15.78
N ALA A 24 0.98 9.54 15.88
CA ALA A 24 0.81 8.63 14.75
C ALA A 24 -0.66 8.36 14.38
N GLY A 25 -1.62 8.79 15.20
CA GLY A 25 -3.05 8.55 14.98
C GLY A 25 -3.48 7.07 15.11
N VAL A 26 -2.78 6.30 15.94
CA VAL A 26 -3.04 4.87 16.21
C VAL A 26 -3.21 4.60 17.71
N SER A 27 -3.70 3.42 18.08
CA SER A 27 -3.79 3.06 19.51
C SER A 27 -2.40 2.73 20.09
N PRO A 28 -2.14 2.98 21.39
CA PRO A 28 -0.88 2.60 22.03
C PRO A 28 -0.56 1.10 21.93
N ALA A 29 -1.59 0.25 22.00
CA ALA A 29 -1.46 -1.19 21.84
C ALA A 29 -1.10 -1.60 20.40
N THR A 30 -1.55 -0.84 19.39
CA THR A 30 -1.17 -1.05 18.00
C THR A 30 0.28 -0.66 17.77
N LEU A 31 0.71 0.52 18.26
CA LEU A 31 2.09 0.98 18.12
C LEU A 31 3.08 0.00 18.77
N SER A 32 2.78 -0.45 20.00
CA SER A 32 3.59 -1.44 20.72
C SER A 32 3.72 -2.76 19.96
N ARG A 33 2.62 -3.25 19.36
CA ARG A 33 2.65 -4.46 18.52
C ARG A 33 3.52 -4.30 17.27
N VAL A 34 3.46 -3.13 16.61
CA VAL A 34 4.28 -2.85 15.42
C VAL A 34 5.76 -2.72 15.78
N GLU A 35 6.10 -2.09 16.91
CA GLU A 35 7.49 -2.07 17.41
C GLU A 35 8.02 -3.47 17.73
N GLY A 36 7.13 -4.37 18.18
CA GLY A 36 7.42 -5.80 18.35
C GLY A 36 7.42 -6.61 17.04
N GLY A 37 7.32 -5.97 15.87
CA GLY A 37 7.41 -6.61 14.56
C GLY A 37 6.10 -7.19 14.01
N LYS A 38 4.97 -7.03 14.71
CA LYS A 38 3.69 -7.54 14.23
C LYS A 38 3.19 -6.73 13.02
N GLN A 39 2.65 -7.44 12.03
CA GLN A 39 2.10 -6.84 10.82
C GLN A 39 0.87 -5.95 11.16
N PRO A 40 0.91 -4.64 10.86
CA PRO A 40 -0.27 -3.78 10.91
C PRO A 40 -1.22 -4.08 9.74
N ASP A 41 -2.49 -3.66 9.89
CA ASP A 41 -3.40 -3.52 8.76
C ASP A 41 -3.02 -2.33 7.85
N LEU A 42 -3.67 -2.24 6.69
CA LEU A 42 -3.37 -1.19 5.70
C LEU A 42 -3.57 0.23 6.26
N SER A 43 -4.64 0.46 7.01
CA SER A 43 -4.95 1.78 7.57
C SER A 43 -3.90 2.24 8.59
N THR A 44 -3.44 1.31 9.42
CA THR A 44 -2.38 1.52 10.41
C THR A 44 -1.05 1.74 9.71
N PHE A 45 -0.75 0.95 8.68
CA PHE A 45 0.47 1.09 7.89
C PHE A 45 0.56 2.47 7.23
N GLU A 46 -0.51 2.95 6.59
CA GLU A 46 -0.55 4.27 5.97
C GLU A 46 -0.31 5.40 6.98
N LYS A 47 -0.96 5.32 8.14
CA LYS A 47 -0.78 6.29 9.24
C LYS A 47 0.66 6.33 9.73
N LEU A 48 1.27 5.16 9.91
CA LEU A 48 2.66 5.07 10.34
C LEU A 48 3.63 5.58 9.26
N CYS A 49 3.39 5.31 7.98
CA CYS A 49 4.20 5.85 6.89
C CYS A 49 4.11 7.38 6.83
N LYS A 50 2.90 7.94 6.95
CA LYS A 50 2.67 9.39 7.02
C LYS A 50 3.34 10.01 8.24
N TRP A 51 3.22 9.37 9.40
CA TRP A 51 3.89 9.80 10.60
C TRP A 51 5.39 9.82 10.29
N LEU A 52 5.99 8.69 9.90
CA LEU A 52 7.43 8.54 9.62
C LEU A 52 7.99 9.40 8.48
N ASP A 53 7.14 10.06 7.69
CA ASP A 53 7.50 10.78 6.46
C ASP A 53 8.26 9.88 5.44
N VAL A 54 7.78 8.65 5.27
CA VAL A 54 8.38 7.63 4.40
C VAL A 54 7.39 7.20 3.32
N ASP A 55 7.86 7.06 2.08
CA ASP A 55 7.08 6.49 0.97
C ASP A 55 6.79 4.98 1.25
N PRO A 56 5.51 4.57 1.36
CA PRO A 56 5.13 3.19 1.62
C PRO A 56 5.75 2.16 0.66
N ASN A 57 5.99 2.57 -0.60
CA ASN A 57 6.57 1.69 -1.63
C ASN A 57 8.00 1.26 -1.29
N THR A 58 8.75 2.13 -0.59
CA THR A 58 10.12 1.85 -0.17
C THR A 58 10.16 0.76 0.90
N LEU A 59 9.17 0.73 1.79
CA LEU A 59 9.05 -0.25 2.86
C LEU A 59 8.52 -1.61 2.38
N LEU A 60 7.71 -1.61 1.32
CA LEU A 60 7.20 -2.83 0.68
C LEU A 60 8.19 -3.44 -0.31
N GLY A 61 9.35 -2.82 -0.53
CA GLY A 61 10.34 -3.29 -1.50
C GLY A 61 9.86 -3.20 -2.96
N VAL A 62 8.77 -2.47 -3.21
CA VAL A 62 8.28 -2.18 -4.56
C VAL A 62 9.23 -1.14 -5.13
N LYS A 63 10.30 -1.61 -5.79
CA LYS A 63 11.08 -0.74 -6.67
C LYS A 63 10.07 -0.06 -7.58
N LYS A 64 10.01 1.27 -7.57
CA LYS A 64 9.33 2.01 -8.65
C LYS A 64 9.99 1.49 -9.91
N SER A 65 9.32 0.60 -10.63
CA SER A 65 9.71 0.26 -11.98
C SER A 65 9.83 1.62 -12.64
N SER A 66 11.06 2.03 -12.97
CA SER A 66 11.27 3.12 -13.91
C SER A 66 10.25 2.90 -15.02
N PRO A 67 9.55 3.94 -15.53
CA PRO A 67 8.51 3.74 -16.54
C PRO A 67 9.12 2.84 -17.61
N ALA A 68 8.62 1.61 -17.69
CA ALA A 68 9.35 0.52 -18.31
C ALA A 68 9.73 0.97 -19.72
N LYS A 69 11.04 1.19 -19.90
CA LYS A 69 11.68 1.23 -21.20
C LYS A 69 11.35 -0.13 -21.80
N ASN A 70 10.41 -0.15 -22.75
CA ASN A 70 10.03 -1.30 -23.58
C ASN A 70 9.89 -2.63 -22.84
N LEU A 71 8.71 -2.90 -22.25
CA LEU A 71 8.26 -4.28 -22.18
C LEU A 71 7.65 -4.61 -23.54
N GLU A 72 8.33 -5.45 -24.32
CA GLU A 72 7.72 -6.14 -25.45
C GLU A 72 6.69 -7.14 -24.90
N PHE A 73 5.53 -6.63 -24.53
CA PHE A 73 4.32 -7.44 -24.41
C PHE A 73 3.84 -7.71 -25.83
N GLY A 74 3.75 -8.98 -26.21
CA GLY A 74 3.17 -9.40 -27.48
C GLY A 74 1.86 -8.66 -27.76
N ASP A 75 1.73 -8.24 -29.01
CA ASP A 75 0.71 -7.38 -29.65
C ASP A 75 -0.63 -7.19 -28.91
N ALA A 76 -1.26 -8.26 -28.43
CA ALA A 76 -2.55 -8.19 -27.73
C ALA A 76 -2.54 -7.46 -26.37
N THR A 77 -1.48 -7.58 -25.57
CA THR A 77 -1.44 -6.95 -24.23
C THR A 77 -0.96 -5.50 -24.30
N GLY A 78 -0.06 -5.18 -25.23
CA GLY A 78 0.42 -3.81 -25.48
C GLY A 78 -0.71 -2.86 -25.86
N GLN A 79 -1.64 -3.30 -26.71
CA GLN A 79 -2.82 -2.53 -27.09
C GLN A 79 -3.78 -2.30 -25.91
N VAL A 80 -4.00 -3.31 -25.05
CA VAL A 80 -4.83 -3.18 -23.84
C VAL A 80 -4.23 -2.15 -22.88
N PHE A 81 -2.93 -2.22 -22.60
CA PHE A 81 -2.26 -1.23 -21.74
C PHE A 81 -2.22 0.17 -22.36
N ALA A 82 -2.06 0.28 -23.68
CA ALA A 82 -2.14 1.55 -24.39
C ALA A 82 -3.55 2.17 -24.32
N HIS A 83 -4.60 1.36 -24.46
CA HIS A 83 -5.98 1.79 -24.28
C HIS A 83 -6.28 2.27 -22.85
N PHE A 84 -5.74 1.59 -21.83
CA PHE A 84 -5.86 2.03 -20.44
C PHE A 84 -5.09 3.31 -20.12
N ARG A 85 -3.90 3.50 -20.69
CA ARG A 85 -3.08 4.71 -20.46
C ARG A 85 -3.57 5.93 -21.23
N ALA A 86 -4.01 5.75 -22.47
CA ALA A 86 -4.26 6.86 -23.38
C ALA A 86 -5.64 7.50 -23.24
N LYS A 87 -6.60 6.90 -22.51
CA LYS A 87 -7.92 7.53 -22.37
C LYS A 87 -8.64 7.10 -21.09
N LYS A 88 -8.75 8.08 -20.19
CA LYS A 88 -9.83 8.26 -19.21
C LYS A 88 -9.82 7.23 -18.08
N ILE A 89 -9.75 7.75 -16.85
CA ILE A 89 -10.23 7.10 -15.63
C ILE A 89 -11.48 6.29 -16.02
N MET A 90 -11.40 4.96 -15.94
CA MET A 90 -12.56 4.10 -16.19
C MET A 90 -13.72 4.68 -15.40
N SER A 91 -14.89 4.86 -16.04
CA SER A 91 -16.04 5.36 -15.28
C SER A 91 -16.26 4.43 -14.08
N SER A 92 -16.58 4.99 -12.90
CA SER A 92 -16.81 4.19 -11.70
C SER A 92 -17.84 3.07 -11.94
N ALA A 93 -18.80 3.32 -12.83
CA ALA A 93 -19.75 2.34 -13.32
C ALA A 93 -19.08 1.15 -14.03
N THR A 94 -18.11 1.39 -14.92
CA THR A 94 -17.38 0.32 -15.63
C THR A 94 -16.51 -0.49 -14.67
N ALA A 95 -15.81 0.17 -13.75
CA ALA A 95 -15.01 -0.50 -12.72
C ALA A 95 -15.88 -1.39 -11.82
N SER A 96 -17.07 -0.91 -11.43
CA SER A 96 -18.01 -1.67 -10.61
C SER A 96 -18.57 -2.89 -11.35
N HIS A 97 -18.85 -2.80 -12.65
CA HIS A 97 -19.28 -3.96 -13.44
C HIS A 97 -18.17 -5.01 -13.55
N LEU A 98 -16.93 -4.58 -13.76
CA LEU A 98 -15.77 -5.47 -13.86
C LEU A 98 -15.51 -6.19 -12.53
N ALA A 99 -15.65 -5.49 -11.40
CA ALA A 99 -15.55 -6.08 -10.07
C ALA A 99 -16.62 -7.17 -9.83
N LYS A 100 -17.87 -6.92 -10.23
CA LYS A 100 -18.97 -7.90 -10.10
C LYS A 100 -18.73 -9.15 -10.96
N LEU A 101 -18.17 -9.00 -12.16
CA LEU A 101 -17.84 -10.14 -13.01
C LEU A 101 -16.76 -11.03 -12.38
N ILE A 102 -15.71 -10.42 -11.83
CA ILE A 102 -14.64 -11.16 -11.14
C ILE A 102 -15.18 -11.87 -9.89
N GLU A 103 -16.05 -11.20 -9.14
CA GLU A 103 -16.69 -11.80 -7.95
C GLU A 103 -17.59 -12.98 -8.30
N ALA A 104 -18.37 -12.90 -9.38
CA ALA A 104 -19.20 -13.98 -9.86
C ALA A 104 -18.36 -15.20 -10.29
N MET A 105 -17.28 -14.95 -11.04
CA MET A 105 -16.39 -15.99 -11.51
C MET A 105 -15.69 -16.74 -10.36
N ASN A 106 -15.35 -16.04 -9.27
CA ASN A 106 -14.74 -16.65 -8.08
C ASN A 106 -15.74 -17.40 -7.18
N ARG A 107 -17.06 -17.27 -7.41
CA ARG A 107 -18.08 -18.06 -6.69
C ARG A 107 -18.40 -19.38 -7.38
N GLU A 108 -18.07 -19.51 -8.66
CA GLU A 108 -18.30 -20.72 -9.45
C GLU A 108 -17.10 -21.69 -9.46
N LEU A 109 -16.05 -21.36 -8.69
CA LEU A 109 -14.92 -22.24 -8.32
C LEU A 109 -15.08 -22.71 -6.87
#